data_AF-A0A534WRZ6-F1
#
_entry.id   AF-A0A534WRZ6-F1
#
_cell.length_a   1.000
_cell.length_b   1.000
_cell.length_c   1.000
_cell.angle_alpha   90.00
_cell.angle_beta   90.00
_cell.angle_gamma   90.00
#
_symmetry.space_group_name_H-M   'P 1'
#
loop_
_entity.id
_entity.type
_entity.pdbx_description
1 polymer ?
#
loop_
_entity_poly.entity_id
_entity_poly.type
_entity_poly.pdbx_seq_one_letter_code
_entity_poly.pdbx_strand_id
1 'polypeptide(L)'
;MLQEDPKRTHVPAEPQLIVALYVATNQPVVQPMGRTAQAAQGAVVAVREGASFHVMVALTLAESGENVIYSAPPVEQREVQQALEEALNFAESMGFILDGTGWANLDDAHRSELLESTPAFWPPADVEEAPAGRPRIDDPMQAVARLFAAFALLLFASCSGMSAEQRAQAAEIHQQLGDNLLYQGDAQGAI
;
A
#
# COMPACT_ATOMS: atom_id res chain seq x y z
N MET A 1 10.02 9.34 20.37
CA MET A 1 9.62 9.25 18.96
C MET A 1 9.48 7.79 18.56
N LEU A 2 8.36 7.45 17.92
CA LEU A 2 8.01 6.09 17.48
C LEU A 2 8.83 5.65 16.26
N GLN A 3 9.22 4.38 16.25
CA GLN A 3 9.92 3.72 15.13
C GLN A 3 9.33 2.34 14.88
N GLU A 4 9.34 1.87 13.64
CA GLU A 4 8.91 0.50 13.32
C GLU A 4 9.80 -0.51 14.08
N ASP A 5 9.17 -1.46 14.76
CA ASP A 5 9.81 -2.59 15.42
C ASP A 5 9.71 -3.82 14.50
N PRO A 6 10.74 -4.12 13.70
CA PRO A 6 10.68 -5.19 12.70
C PRO A 6 10.64 -6.59 13.32
N LYS A 7 10.88 -6.72 14.63
CA LYS A 7 10.87 -8.01 15.31
C LYS A 7 9.50 -8.37 15.87
N ARG A 8 8.60 -7.40 15.97
CA ARG A 8 7.30 -7.55 16.62
C ARG A 8 6.19 -7.60 15.58
N THR A 9 5.49 -8.74 15.54
CA THR A 9 4.42 -9.01 14.57
C THR A 9 3.02 -8.79 15.13
N HIS A 10 2.89 -8.57 16.44
CA HIS A 10 1.63 -8.29 17.15
C HIS A 10 1.91 -7.72 18.54
N VAL A 11 0.88 -7.13 19.14
CA VAL A 11 0.90 -6.65 20.53
C VAL A 11 0.65 -7.84 21.47
N PRO A 12 1.35 -7.94 22.62
CA PRO A 12 1.06 -8.97 23.62
C PRO A 12 -0.40 -8.90 24.10
N ALA A 13 -1.10 -10.03 24.05
CA ALA A 13 -2.54 -10.11 24.32
C ALA A 13 -2.89 -10.39 25.80
N GLU A 14 -1.94 -10.26 26.73
CA GLU A 14 -2.19 -10.53 28.14
C GLU A 14 -3.03 -9.40 28.77
N PRO A 15 -4.33 -9.63 29.10
CA PRO A 15 -5.24 -8.54 29.48
C PRO A 15 -4.76 -7.78 30.73
N GLN A 16 -4.11 -8.52 31.64
CA GLN A 16 -3.59 -8.03 32.91
C GLN A 16 -2.41 -7.05 32.75
N LEU A 17 -1.72 -7.12 31.61
CA LEU A 17 -0.58 -6.25 31.31
C LEU A 17 -1.00 -4.98 30.57
N ILE A 18 -2.18 -4.96 29.95
CA ILE A 18 -2.67 -3.79 29.21
C ILE A 18 -3.16 -2.73 30.18
N VAL A 19 -2.59 -1.53 30.05
CA VAL A 19 -2.91 -0.36 30.87
C VAL A 19 -3.94 0.53 30.18
N ALA A 20 -3.80 0.70 28.87
CA ALA A 20 -4.70 1.48 28.05
C ALA A 20 -4.78 0.90 26.64
N LEU A 21 -5.97 1.01 26.04
CA LEU A 21 -6.25 0.59 24.67
C LEU A 21 -7.12 1.64 23.98
N TYR A 22 -6.66 2.08 22.82
CA TYR A 22 -7.41 2.90 21.88
C TYR A 22 -7.49 2.17 20.55
N VAL A 23 -8.68 2.18 19.94
CA VAL A 23 -8.91 1.47 18.67
C VAL A 23 -9.47 2.46 17.67
N ALA A 24 -9.00 2.39 16.43
CA ALA A 24 -9.43 3.29 15.38
C ALA A 24 -10.87 2.96 14.95
N THR A 25 -11.67 3.99 14.72
CA THR A 25 -13.05 3.86 14.21
C THR A 25 -13.14 4.01 12.68
N ASN A 26 -12.02 4.36 12.04
CA ASN A 26 -11.87 4.45 10.60
C ASN A 26 -10.68 3.60 10.12
N GLN A 27 -10.60 3.44 8.79
CA GLN A 27 -9.54 2.67 8.13
C GLN A 27 -8.94 3.49 6.99
N PRO A 28 -8.06 4.46 7.27
CA PRO A 28 -7.37 5.23 6.24
C PRO A 28 -6.45 4.33 5.40
N VAL A 29 -6.15 4.78 4.18
CA VAL A 29 -5.12 4.16 3.35
C VAL A 29 -3.76 4.64 3.83
N VAL A 30 -2.90 3.70 4.24
CA VAL A 30 -1.54 3.95 4.72
C VAL A 30 -0.55 3.18 3.86
N GLN A 31 0.69 3.67 3.81
CA GLN A 31 1.79 3.00 3.12
C GLN A 31 3.02 2.90 4.04
N PRO A 32 3.10 1.85 4.88
CA PRO A 32 4.29 1.60 5.69
C PRO A 32 5.51 1.36 4.80
N MET A 33 6.71 1.57 5.36
CA MET A 33 7.95 1.39 4.61
C MET A 33 8.07 -0.06 4.11
N GLY A 34 8.45 -0.20 2.84
CA GLY A 34 8.62 -1.51 2.19
C GLY A 34 7.32 -2.25 1.85
N ARG A 35 6.15 -1.63 2.03
CA ARG A 35 4.84 -2.26 1.78
C ARG A 35 4.01 -1.45 0.79
N THR A 36 3.00 -2.09 0.21
CA THR A 36 2.01 -1.46 -0.67
C THR A 36 1.03 -0.61 0.13
N ALA A 37 0.56 0.47 -0.48
CA ALA A 37 -0.48 1.31 0.12
C ALA A 37 -1.80 0.53 0.16
N GLN A 38 -2.44 0.49 1.32
CA GLN A 38 -3.71 -0.21 1.53
C GLN A 38 -4.43 0.34 2.76
N ALA A 39 -5.73 0.05 2.89
CA ALA A 39 -6.47 0.35 4.11
C ALA A 39 -5.88 -0.39 5.31
N ALA A 40 -5.91 0.23 6.49
CA ALA A 40 -5.45 -0.41 7.71
C ALA A 40 -6.36 -0.13 8.90
N GLN A 41 -6.43 -1.07 9.83
CA GLN A 41 -7.01 -0.88 11.15
C GLN A 41 -5.90 -0.40 12.10
N GLY A 42 -6.19 0.63 12.90
CA GLY A 42 -5.23 1.19 13.87
C GLY A 42 -5.58 0.84 15.31
N ALA A 43 -4.56 0.63 16.14
CA ALA A 43 -4.69 0.55 17.60
C ALA A 43 -3.49 1.19 18.30
N VAL A 44 -3.72 1.84 19.44
CA VAL A 44 -2.67 2.33 20.35
C VAL A 44 -2.81 1.61 21.67
N VAL A 45 -1.72 0.99 22.12
CA VAL A 45 -1.73 0.13 23.32
C VAL A 45 -0.57 0.50 24.23
N ALA A 46 -0.86 0.66 25.52
CA ALA A 46 0.15 0.71 26.57
C ALA A 46 0.15 -0.61 27.34
N VAL A 47 1.30 -1.29 27.38
CA VAL A 47 1.49 -2.58 28.05
C VAL A 47 2.55 -2.44 29.12
N ARG A 48 2.32 -3.03 30.29
CA ARG A 48 3.28 -3.13 31.38
C ARG A 48 4.22 -4.32 31.14
N GLU A 49 5.52 -4.08 31.24
CA GLU A 49 6.55 -5.11 31.19
C GLU A 49 7.47 -4.94 32.41
N GLY A 50 7.23 -5.75 33.45
CA GLY A 50 7.92 -5.63 34.73
C GLY A 50 7.66 -4.28 35.43
N ALA A 51 8.71 -3.45 35.50
CA ALA A 51 8.67 -2.11 36.10
C ALA A 51 8.52 -0.98 35.07
N SER A 52 8.63 -1.29 33.79
CA SER A 52 8.52 -0.34 32.68
C SER A 52 7.22 -0.55 31.89
N PHE A 53 6.94 0.40 31.00
CA PHE A 53 5.77 0.39 30.14
C PHE A 53 6.18 0.61 28.70
N HIS A 54 5.54 -0.12 27.80
CA HIS A 54 5.70 0.00 26.36
C HIS A 54 4.44 0.59 25.77
N VAL A 55 4.59 1.73 25.09
CA VAL A 55 3.51 2.32 24.29
C VAL A 55 3.78 2.02 22.83
N MET A 56 2.79 1.45 22.16
CA MET A 56 2.90 0.95 20.79
C MET A 56 1.73 1.44 19.96
N VAL A 57 1.99 1.67 18.67
CA VAL A 57 0.97 1.88 17.64
C VAL A 57 1.02 0.68 16.70
N ALA A 58 -0.09 -0.02 16.56
CA ALA A 58 -0.22 -1.17 15.68
C ALA A 58 -1.11 -0.80 14.48
N LEU A 59 -0.61 -1.07 13.28
CA LEU A 59 -1.35 -0.93 12.02
C LEU A 59 -1.57 -2.32 11.44
N THR A 60 -2.81 -2.82 11.43
CA THR A 60 -3.16 -4.07 10.76
C THR A 60 -3.58 -3.77 9.33
N LEU A 61 -2.80 -4.25 8.37
CA LEU A 61 -3.02 -4.05 6.94
C LEU A 61 -4.17 -4.95 6.44
N ALA A 62 -5.16 -4.36 5.75
CA ALA A 62 -6.40 -5.06 5.43
C ALA A 62 -6.26 -6.18 4.39
N GLU A 63 -5.32 -6.07 3.45
CA GLU A 63 -5.12 -7.08 2.40
C GLU A 63 -4.25 -8.23 2.87
N SER A 64 -3.15 -7.95 3.59
CA SER A 64 -2.21 -8.98 4.06
C SER A 64 -2.56 -9.53 5.44
N GLY A 65 -3.36 -8.83 6.24
CA GLY A 65 -3.56 -9.14 7.66
C GLY A 65 -2.32 -8.91 8.52
N GLU A 66 -1.25 -8.35 7.96
CA GLU A 66 0.01 -8.12 8.66
C GLU A 66 -0.10 -6.93 9.61
N ASN A 67 0.47 -7.04 10.82
CA ASN A 67 0.65 -5.89 11.69
C ASN A 67 2.01 -5.24 11.47
N VAL A 68 2.00 -3.92 11.29
CA VAL A 68 3.19 -3.07 11.41
C VAL A 68 3.15 -2.40 12.78
N ILE A 69 4.14 -2.71 13.62
CA ILE A 69 4.19 -2.19 14.99
C ILE A 69 5.22 -1.07 15.08
N TYR A 70 4.78 0.10 15.54
CA TYR A 70 5.64 1.20 15.91
C TYR A 70 5.78 1.25 17.44
N SER A 71 7.00 1.35 17.93
CA SER A 71 7.30 1.43 19.36
C SER A 71 8.31 2.52 19.66
N ALA A 72 8.23 3.08 20.87
CA ALA A 72 9.25 3.92 21.46
C ALA A 72 10.01 3.12 22.54
N PRO A 73 11.16 3.61 23.02
CA PRO A 73 11.83 3.01 24.18
C PRO A 73 10.87 2.89 25.38
N PRO A 74 11.01 1.85 26.22
CA PRO A 74 10.19 1.72 27.42
C PRO A 74 10.30 2.93 28.34
N VAL A 75 9.19 3.27 28.98
CA VAL A 75 9.05 4.45 29.84
C VAL A 75 8.67 4.07 31.27
N GLU A 76 8.89 4.97 32.22
CA GLU A 76 8.40 4.82 33.59
C GLU A 76 6.90 5.12 33.70
N GLN A 77 6.26 4.67 34.78
CA GLN A 77 4.82 4.87 35.00
C GLN A 77 4.38 6.35 34.87
N ARG A 78 5.20 7.28 35.37
CA ARG A 78 4.90 8.72 35.35
C ARG A 78 4.93 9.34 33.95
N GLU A 79 5.54 8.65 32.99
CA GLU A 79 5.73 9.10 31.60
C GLU A 79 4.73 8.45 30.64
N VAL A 80 3.99 7.42 31.08
CA VAL A 80 3.03 6.66 30.25
C VAL A 80 2.01 7.56 29.58
N GLN A 81 1.48 8.55 30.31
CA GLN A 81 0.47 9.46 29.76
C GLN A 81 1.01 10.31 28.62
N GLN A 82 2.22 10.86 28.77
CA GLN A 82 2.89 11.61 27.71
C GLN A 82 3.20 10.72 26.50
N ALA A 83 3.71 9.51 26.75
CA ALA A 83 4.00 8.56 25.68
C ALA A 83 2.74 8.12 24.90
N LEU A 84 1.59 7.98 25.60
CA LEU A 84 0.29 7.75 24.97
C LEU A 84 -0.13 8.93 24.08
N GLU A 85 -0.01 10.17 24.56
CA GLU A 85 -0.33 11.36 23.77
C GLU A 85 0.53 11.47 22.51
N GLU A 86 1.84 11.18 22.60
CA GLU A 86 2.73 11.11 21.44
C GLU A 86 2.30 10.03 20.44
N ALA A 87 1.86 8.87 20.94
CA ALA A 87 1.41 7.76 20.09
C ALA A 87 0.06 8.01 19.41
N LEU A 88 -0.88 8.63 20.12
CA LEU A 88 -2.15 9.09 19.56
C LEU A 88 -1.90 10.12 18.46
N ASN A 89 -1.11 11.16 18.74
CA ASN A 89 -0.76 12.18 17.75
C ASN A 89 -0.08 11.58 16.51
N PHE A 90 0.80 10.60 16.70
CA PHE A 90 1.44 9.89 15.58
C PHE A 90 0.41 9.15 14.73
N ALA A 91 -0.49 8.38 15.34
CA ALA A 91 -1.54 7.67 14.61
C ALA A 91 -2.53 8.62 13.93
N GLU A 92 -2.95 9.69 14.60
CA GLU A 92 -3.80 10.74 14.02
C GLU A 92 -3.14 11.43 12.82
N SER A 93 -1.81 11.61 12.85
CA SER A 93 -1.07 12.17 11.71
C SER A 93 -1.11 11.27 10.47
N MET A 94 -1.35 9.98 10.63
CA MET A 94 -1.59 9.01 9.55
C MET A 94 -3.07 8.96 9.11
N GLY A 95 -3.94 9.75 9.74
CA GLY A 95 -5.36 9.86 9.40
C GLY A 95 -6.29 8.94 10.21
N PHE A 96 -5.78 8.28 11.26
CA PHE A 96 -6.62 7.49 12.15
C PHE A 96 -7.43 8.39 13.09
N ILE A 97 -8.66 7.98 13.37
CA ILE A 97 -9.53 8.54 14.42
C ILE A 97 -9.63 7.46 15.49
N LEU A 98 -9.07 7.71 16.67
CA LEU A 98 -8.91 6.74 17.74
C LEU A 98 -9.86 7.03 18.89
N ASP A 99 -10.62 6.02 19.30
CA ASP A 99 -11.49 6.10 20.47
C ASP A 99 -10.89 5.34 21.64
N GLY A 100 -10.94 5.98 22.81
CA GLY A 100 -10.57 5.34 24.07
C GLY A 100 -11.60 4.29 24.45
N THR A 101 -11.15 3.04 24.59
CA THR A 101 -12.04 1.91 24.93
C THR A 101 -12.53 1.94 26.39
N GLY A 102 -11.91 2.76 27.24
CA GLY A 102 -12.16 2.73 28.68
C GLY A 102 -11.59 1.48 29.37
N TRP A 103 -10.59 0.82 28.76
CA TRP A 103 -9.98 -0.46 29.17
C TRP A 103 -9.88 -0.72 30.68
N ALA A 104 -9.39 0.27 31.45
CA ALA A 104 -9.22 0.17 32.89
C ALA A 104 -10.53 -0.13 33.66
N ASN A 105 -11.67 0.30 33.12
CA ASN A 105 -12.99 0.17 33.74
C ASN A 105 -13.80 -1.01 33.21
N LEU A 106 -13.31 -1.74 32.21
CA LEU A 106 -13.99 -2.90 31.64
C LEU A 106 -13.88 -4.12 32.57
N ASP A 107 -14.92 -4.96 32.55
CA ASP A 107 -14.85 -6.29 33.14
C ASP A 107 -14.07 -7.27 32.23
N ASP A 108 -13.77 -8.45 32.75
CA ASP A 108 -12.96 -9.43 32.04
C ASP A 108 -13.63 -9.94 30.76
N ALA A 109 -14.96 -10.02 30.72
CA ALA A 109 -15.69 -10.48 29.53
C ALA A 109 -15.56 -9.48 28.37
N HIS A 110 -15.77 -8.19 28.64
CA HIS A 110 -15.61 -7.14 27.62
C HIS A 110 -14.15 -6.94 27.21
N ARG A 111 -13.19 -7.15 28.13
CA ARG A 111 -11.75 -7.16 27.77
C ARG A 111 -11.43 -8.29 26.81
N SER A 112 -11.92 -9.51 27.08
CA SER A 112 -11.74 -10.64 26.17
C SER A 112 -12.35 -10.37 24.79
N GLU A 113 -13.58 -9.85 24.73
CA GLU A 113 -14.24 -9.50 23.47
C GLU A 113 -13.44 -8.47 22.66
N LEU A 114 -12.88 -7.43 23.32
CA LEU A 114 -12.04 -6.44 22.65
C LEU A 114 -10.73 -7.04 22.12
N LEU A 115 -10.09 -7.93 22.86
CA LEU A 115 -8.86 -8.60 22.41
C LEU A 115 -9.13 -9.52 21.22
N GLU A 116 -10.23 -10.28 21.27
CA GLU A 116 -10.64 -11.17 20.18
C GLU A 116 -10.98 -10.40 18.91
N SER A 117 -11.64 -9.26 19.04
CA SER A 117 -12.05 -8.43 17.90
C SER A 117 -10.97 -7.48 17.37
N THR A 118 -9.88 -7.24 18.12
CA THR A 118 -8.83 -6.30 17.72
C THR A 118 -7.67 -7.04 17.05
N PRO A 119 -7.46 -6.89 15.72
CA PRO A 119 -6.46 -7.68 14.98
C PRO A 119 -5.01 -7.47 15.44
N ALA A 120 -4.71 -6.31 16.04
CA ALA A 120 -3.37 -5.97 16.52
C ALA A 120 -2.79 -6.97 17.55
N PHE A 121 -3.64 -7.75 18.23
CA PHE A 121 -3.22 -8.74 19.23
C PHE A 121 -2.92 -10.12 18.64
N TRP A 122 -3.21 -10.33 17.35
CA TRP A 122 -3.05 -11.60 16.69
C TRP A 122 -1.87 -11.53 15.72
N PRO A 123 -1.03 -12.57 15.64
CA PRO A 123 -0.03 -12.65 14.58
C PRO A 123 -0.73 -12.61 13.22
N PRO A 124 -0.03 -12.20 12.14
CA PRO A 124 -0.57 -12.30 10.80
C PRO A 124 -1.08 -13.72 10.59
N ALA A 125 -2.32 -13.87 10.11
CA ALA A 125 -2.81 -15.17 9.72
C ALA A 125 -1.85 -15.74 8.66
N ASP A 126 -1.55 -17.04 8.72
CA ASP A 126 -0.87 -17.71 7.62
C ASP A 126 -1.79 -17.60 6.40
N VAL A 127 -1.57 -16.56 5.59
CA VAL A 127 -2.25 -16.41 4.31
C VAL A 127 -1.65 -17.50 3.43
N GLU A 128 -2.37 -18.63 3.32
CA GLU A 128 -2.12 -19.59 2.26
C GLU A 128 -2.17 -18.76 0.96
N GLU A 129 -1.01 -18.52 0.33
CA GLU A 129 -0.93 -17.77 -0.92
C GLU A 129 -1.94 -18.41 -1.88
N ALA A 130 -3.10 -17.77 -2.04
CA ALA A 130 -4.06 -18.21 -3.03
C ALA A 130 -3.26 -18.25 -4.33
N PRO A 131 -3.11 -19.43 -4.99
CA PRO A 131 -2.18 -19.59 -6.08
C PRO A 131 -2.49 -18.49 -7.08
N ALA A 132 -1.54 -17.57 -7.27
CA ALA A 132 -1.71 -16.39 -8.10
C ALA A 132 -2.32 -16.88 -9.41
N GLY A 133 -3.61 -16.64 -9.58
CA GLY A 133 -4.35 -17.15 -10.70
C GLY A 133 -3.76 -16.48 -11.92
N ARG A 134 -2.83 -17.16 -12.60
CA ARG A 134 -2.43 -16.77 -13.95
C ARG A 134 -3.75 -16.55 -14.67
N PRO A 135 -4.03 -15.36 -15.23
CA PRO A 135 -5.27 -15.14 -15.95
C PRO A 135 -5.36 -16.27 -16.97
N ARG A 136 -6.32 -17.15 -16.76
CA ARG A 136 -6.54 -18.29 -17.63
C ARG A 136 -7.00 -17.65 -18.93
N ILE A 137 -6.09 -17.60 -19.91
CA ILE A 137 -6.46 -17.24 -21.26
C ILE A 137 -7.30 -18.43 -21.73
N ASP A 138 -8.60 -18.37 -21.47
CA ASP A 138 -9.53 -19.46 -21.77
C ASP A 138 -9.63 -19.72 -23.28
N ASP A 139 -9.10 -18.83 -24.11
CA ASP A 139 -9.01 -19.05 -25.54
C ASP A 139 -7.85 -18.26 -26.19
N PRO A 140 -6.74 -18.91 -26.61
CA PRO A 140 -5.62 -18.22 -27.26
C PRO A 140 -6.07 -17.50 -28.54
N MET A 141 -7.15 -17.95 -29.16
CA MET A 141 -7.72 -17.38 -30.37
C MET A 141 -8.39 -16.01 -30.10
N GLN A 142 -8.95 -15.80 -28.91
CA GLN A 142 -9.49 -14.49 -28.51
C GLN A 142 -8.38 -13.48 -28.18
N ALA A 143 -7.28 -13.94 -27.56
CA ALA A 143 -6.13 -13.08 -27.30
C ALA A 143 -5.48 -12.59 -28.61
N VAL A 144 -5.34 -13.49 -29.59
CA VAL A 144 -4.86 -13.16 -30.93
C VAL A 144 -5.83 -12.21 -31.63
N ALA A 145 -7.14 -12.47 -31.59
CA ALA A 145 -8.14 -11.58 -32.20
C ALA A 145 -8.12 -10.15 -31.63
N ARG A 146 -7.91 -9.99 -30.32
CA ARG A 146 -7.78 -8.66 -29.69
C ARG A 146 -6.50 -7.93 -30.12
N LEU A 147 -5.38 -8.64 -30.26
CA LEU A 147 -4.13 -8.07 -30.75
C LEU A 147 -4.26 -7.62 -32.22
N PHE A 148 -4.88 -8.43 -33.07
CA PHE A 148 -5.16 -8.06 -34.46
C PHE A 148 -6.14 -6.88 -34.58
N ALA A 149 -7.17 -6.81 -33.72
CA ALA A 149 -8.11 -5.70 -33.71
C ALA A 149 -7.45 -4.38 -33.30
N ALA A 150 -6.56 -4.40 -32.29
CA ALA A 150 -5.80 -3.22 -31.88
C ALA A 150 -4.84 -2.74 -32.97
N PHE A 151 -4.19 -3.66 -33.69
CA PHE A 151 -3.32 -3.33 -34.83
C PHE A 151 -4.11 -2.76 -36.02
N ALA A 152 -5.29 -3.31 -36.33
CA ALA A 152 -6.15 -2.81 -37.40
C ALA A 152 -6.66 -1.39 -37.10
N LEU A 153 -7.03 -1.09 -35.85
CA LEU A 153 -7.45 0.25 -35.44
C LEU A 153 -6.34 1.29 -35.60
N LEU A 154 -5.08 0.94 -35.33
CA LEU A 154 -3.92 1.80 -35.54
C LEU A 154 -3.65 2.07 -37.04
N LEU A 155 -3.89 1.08 -37.90
CA LEU A 155 -3.75 1.23 -39.35
C LEU A 155 -4.85 2.10 -39.97
N PHE A 156 -6.09 1.97 -39.51
CA PHE A 156 -7.20 2.81 -40.01
C PHE A 156 -7.12 4.26 -39.52
N ALA A 157 -6.56 4.53 -38.34
CA ALA A 157 -6.31 5.88 -37.85
C ALA A 157 -5.20 6.61 -38.64
N SER A 158 -4.26 5.86 -39.23
CA SER A 158 -3.08 6.42 -39.93
C SER A 158 -3.30 6.68 -41.42
N CYS A 159 -4.44 6.29 -42.01
CA CYS A 159 -4.64 6.35 -43.48
C CYS A 159 -5.92 7.06 -43.95
N SER A 160 -6.81 7.47 -43.05
CA SER A 160 -8.10 8.08 -43.41
C SER A 160 -8.07 9.59 -43.66
N GLY A 161 -6.92 10.25 -43.50
CA GLY A 161 -6.82 11.73 -43.58
C GLY A 161 -6.12 12.31 -44.82
N MET A 162 -5.46 11.52 -45.66
CA MET A 162 -4.66 12.07 -46.76
C MET A 162 -5.43 12.07 -48.09
N SER A 163 -5.55 13.26 -48.70
CA SER A 163 -6.08 13.40 -50.07
C SER A 163 -5.13 12.74 -51.08
N ALA A 164 -5.63 12.39 -52.27
CA ALA A 164 -4.79 11.83 -53.34
C ALA A 164 -3.62 12.76 -53.71
N GLU A 165 -3.84 14.09 -53.62
CA GLU A 165 -2.83 15.11 -53.87
C GLU A 165 -1.72 15.11 -52.80
N GLN A 166 -2.07 14.94 -51.52
CA GLN A 166 -1.07 14.85 -50.44
C GLN A 166 -0.21 13.59 -50.51
N ARG A 167 -0.74 12.48 -51.04
CA ARG A 167 0.07 11.27 -51.30
C ARG A 167 1.07 11.48 -52.44
N ALA A 168 0.68 12.20 -53.49
CA ALA A 168 1.58 12.52 -54.60
C ALA A 168 2.71 13.47 -54.15
N GLN A 169 2.37 14.51 -53.38
CA GLN A 169 3.36 15.45 -52.83
C GLN A 169 4.34 14.80 -51.86
N ALA A 170 3.87 13.91 -50.98
CA ALA A 170 4.76 13.18 -50.08
C ALA A 170 5.73 12.28 -50.86
N ALA A 171 5.27 11.61 -51.91
CA ALA A 171 6.13 10.79 -52.77
C ALA A 171 7.21 11.62 -53.49
N GLU A 172 6.88 12.82 -53.96
CA GLU A 172 7.85 13.74 -54.57
C GLU A 172 8.91 14.24 -53.57
N ILE A 173 8.51 14.56 -52.33
CA ILE A 173 9.43 14.99 -51.27
C ILE A 173 10.41 13.87 -50.92
N HIS A 174 9.95 12.62 -50.83
CA HIS A 174 10.82 11.48 -50.55
C HIS A 174 11.79 11.18 -51.70
N GLN A 175 11.37 11.40 -52.95
CA GLN A 175 12.24 11.25 -54.11
C GLN A 175 13.32 12.34 -54.17
N GLN A 176 12.98 13.60 -53.86
CA GLN A 176 13.95 14.70 -53.75
C GLN A 176 14.94 14.52 -52.59
N LEU A 177 14.52 13.92 -51.48
CA LEU A 177 15.40 13.62 -50.36
C LEU A 177 16.40 12.50 -50.70
N GLY A 178 15.93 11.46 -51.40
CA GLY A 178 16.76 10.36 -51.89
C GLY A 178 17.78 10.82 -52.94
N ASP A 179 17.36 11.68 -53.87
CA ASP A 179 18.26 12.23 -54.88
C ASP A 179 19.29 13.19 -54.27
N ASN A 180 18.93 14.01 -53.27
CA ASN A 180 19.89 14.85 -52.55
C ASN A 180 20.91 14.04 -51.74
N LEU A 181 20.50 12.93 -51.11
CA LEU A 181 21.40 12.02 -50.38
C LEU A 181 22.38 11.27 -51.30
N LEU A 182 21.98 11.00 -52.54
CA LEU A 182 22.85 10.37 -53.54
C LEU A 182 23.79 11.38 -54.20
N TYR A 183 23.41 12.67 -54.27
CA TYR A 183 24.23 13.72 -54.88
C TYR A 183 25.20 14.39 -53.90
N GLN A 184 24.82 14.52 -52.62
CA GLN A 184 25.70 14.98 -51.54
C GLN A 184 26.18 13.77 -50.73
N GLY A 185 27.26 13.17 -51.20
CA GLY A 185 27.99 12.18 -50.40
C GLY A 185 28.62 12.84 -49.18
N ASP A 186 27.85 13.00 -48.10
CA ASP A 186 28.40 13.14 -46.75
C ASP A 186 27.38 12.71 -45.69
N ALA A 187 27.67 11.57 -45.05
CA ALA A 187 26.84 10.98 -44.01
C ALA A 187 27.18 11.59 -42.64
N GLN A 188 26.93 12.88 -42.43
CA GLN A 188 27.01 13.51 -41.11
C GLN A 188 25.97 14.62 -40.95
N GLY A 189 24.78 14.24 -40.48
CA GLY A 189 23.72 15.20 -40.17
C GLY A 189 22.48 14.55 -39.58
N ALA A 190 22.67 13.56 -38.70
CA ALA A 190 21.60 13.01 -37.87
C ALA A 190 22.01 13.12 -36.41
N ILE A 191 21.74 14.29 -35.82
CA ILE A 191 21.44 14.47 -34.41
C ILE A 191 20.35 15.52 -34.29
#